data_AF-A0A1T5BU42-F1
#
_entry.id   AF-A0A1T5BU42-F1
#
_cell.length_a   1.000
_cell.length_b   1.000
_cell.length_c   1.000
_cell.angle_alpha   90.00
_cell.angle_beta   90.00
_cell.angle_gamma   90.00
#
_symmetry.space_group_name_H-M   'P 1'
#
loop_
_entity.id
_entity.type
_entity.pdbx_description
1 polymer ?
#
loop_
_entity_poly.entity_id
_entity_poly.type
_entity_poly.pdbx_seq_one_letter_code
_entity_poly.pdbx_strand_id
1 'polypeptide(L)' 'MFNLGASRLMASTLLRLLNQGDYTSVPRELARWNKETLDDGTVRVNDGLTNRRAAEINLWKTP' A
#
# COMPACT_ATOMS: atom_id res chain seq x y z
N MET A 1 -12.88 -12.44 -1.64
CA MET A 1 -12.47 -11.58 -2.77
C MET A 1 -12.13 -10.21 -2.22
N PHE A 2 -10.84 -9.87 -2.13
CA PHE A 2 -10.35 -8.62 -1.55
C PHE A 2 -10.16 -7.58 -2.66
N ASN A 3 -11.05 -6.58 -2.65
CA ASN A 3 -10.85 -5.18 -3.00
C ASN A 3 -10.02 -4.84 -4.24
N LEU A 4 -10.72 -4.28 -5.24
CA LEU A 4 -10.26 -3.66 -6.49
C LEU A 4 -9.07 -2.67 -6.39
N GLY A 5 -8.59 -2.35 -5.18
CA GLY A 5 -7.38 -1.55 -4.93
C GLY A 5 -6.07 -2.34 -4.89
N ALA A 6 -6.11 -3.65 -4.62
CA ALA A 6 -4.90 -4.49 -4.60
C ALA A 6 -4.25 -4.60 -5.99
N SER A 7 -5.05 -4.63 -7.05
CA SER A 7 -4.58 -4.69 -8.44
C SER A 7 -3.83 -3.42 -8.86
N ARG A 8 -4.26 -2.24 -8.38
CA ARG A 8 -3.50 -0.99 -8.56
C ARG A 8 -2.20 -1.01 -7.75
N LEU A 9 -2.26 -1.47 -6.51
CA LEU A 9 -1.10 -1.62 -5.63
C LEU A 9 -0.03 -2.56 -6.22
N MET A 10 -0.45 -3.67 -6.83
CA MET A 10 0.43 -4.62 -7.52
C MET A 10 0.91 -4.09 -8.88
N ALA A 11 0.18 -3.19 -9.54
CA ALA A 11 0.57 -2.67 -10.84
C ALA A 11 1.54 -1.47 -10.79
N SER A 12 1.60 -0.73 -9.67
CA SER A 12 2.38 0.52 -9.59
C SER A 12 3.55 0.43 -8.61
N THR A 13 4.77 0.67 -9.10
CA THR A 13 6.05 0.87 -8.36
C THR A 13 6.51 -0.27 -7.46
N LEU A 14 5.62 -0.88 -6.67
CA LEU A 14 5.88 -2.00 -5.77
C LEU A 14 6.39 -3.22 -6.54
N LEU A 15 5.69 -3.65 -7.60
CA LEU A 15 6.13 -4.77 -8.44
C LEU A 15 7.47 -4.51 -9.12
N ARG A 16 7.75 -3.24 -9.48
CA ARG A 16 9.04 -2.86 -10.06
C ARG A 16 10.18 -2.93 -9.04
N LEU A 17 9.94 -2.46 -7.80
CA LEU A 17 10.90 -2.55 -6.70
C LEU A 17 11.15 -4.00 -6.27
N LEU A 18 10.09 -4.83 -6.23
CA LEU A 18 10.18 -6.27 -6.00
C LEU A 18 11.04 -6.96 -7.07
N ASN A 19 10.82 -6.65 -8.34
CA ASN A 19 11.62 -7.18 -9.45
C ASN A 19 13.06 -6.66 -9.48
N GLN A 20 13.34 -5.52 -8.84
CA GLN A 20 14.68 -4.96 -8.69
C GLN A 20 15.41 -5.50 -7.45
N GLY A 21 14.76 -6.36 -6.65
CA GLY A 21 15.33 -6.88 -5.41
C GLY A 21 15.40 -5.86 -4.27
N ASP A 22 14.83 -4.67 -4.44
CA ASP A 22 14.77 -3.66 -3.37
C ASP A 22 13.54 -3.87 -2.49
N TYR A 23 13.60 -4.94 -1.71
CA TYR A 23 12.60 -5.31 -0.71
C TYR A 23 12.57 -4.35 0.49
N THR A 24 13.58 -3.47 0.62
CA THR A 24 13.72 -2.56 1.77
C THR A 24 12.88 -1.30 1.64
N SER A 25 12.60 -0.86 0.41
CA SER A 25 11.76 0.31 0.13
C SER A 25 10.26 0.00 0.14
N VAL A 26 9.88 -1.28 0.05
CA VAL A 26 8.49 -1.76 0.03
C VAL A 26 7.66 -1.23 1.21
N PRO A 27 8.12 -1.26 2.48
CA PRO A 27 7.37 -0.69 3.59
C PRO A 27 7.10 0.81 3.47
N ARG A 28 8.09 1.57 2.99
CA ARG A 28 7.98 3.02 2.86
C ARG A 28 6.96 3.39 1.78
N GLU A 29 6.95 2.63 0.68
CA GLU A 29 5.98 2.85 -0.39
C GLU A 29 4.58 2.42 0.05
N LEU A 30 4.42 1.28 0.73
CA LEU A 30 3.11 0.83 1.27
C LEU A 30 2.49 1.86 2.22
N ALA A 31 3.27 2.49 3.08
CA ALA A 31 2.78 3.50 4.03
C ALA A 31 2.15 4.72 3.34
N ARG A 32 2.53 5.02 2.09
CA ARG A 32 1.96 6.14 1.31
C ARG A 32 0.56 5.84 0.76
N TRP A 33 0.17 4.56 0.72
CA TRP A 33 -1.12 4.11 0.22
C TRP A 33 -2.18 4.05 1.32
N ASN A 34 -2.32 5.15 2.05
CA ASN A 34 -3.31 5.32 3.12
C ASN A 34 -4.38 6.38 2.80
N LYS A 35 -4.43 6.86 1.56
CA LYS A 35 -5.40 7.87 1.13
C LYS A 35 -6.56 7.23 0.38
N GLU A 36 -7.75 7.79 0.56
CA GLU A 36 -8.95 7.46 -0.19
C GLU A 36 -9.50 8.71 -0.89
N THR A 37 -10.17 8.50 -2.02
CA THR A 37 -10.94 9.54 -2.70
C THR A 37 -12.40 9.38 -2.28
N LEU A 38 -12.99 10.44 -1.74
CA LEU A 38 -14.40 10.50 -1.40
C LEU A 38 -15.27 10.77 -2.64
N ASP A 39 -16.57 10.57 -2.52
CA ASP A 39 -17.53 10.74 -3.62
C ASP A 39 -17.58 12.18 -4.18
N ASP A 40 -17.18 13.16 -3.35
CA ASP A 40 -17.04 14.58 -3.75
C ASP A 40 -15.73 14.88 -4.51
N GLY A 41 -14.91 13.84 -4.76
CA GLY A 41 -13.61 13.95 -5.43
C GLY A 41 -12.47 14.40 -4.53
N THR A 42 -12.73 14.69 -3.25
CA THR A 42 -11.67 15.07 -2.30
C THR A 42 -10.84 13.85 -1.91
N VAL A 43 -9.56 14.07 -1.63
CA VAL A 43 -8.64 13.03 -1.17
C VAL A 43 -8.34 13.25 0.29
N ARG A 44 -8.55 12.23 1.12
CA ARG A 44 -8.20 12.28 2.54
C ARG A 44 -7.36 11.09 2.95
N VAL A 45 -6.63 11.25 4.04
CA VAL A 45 -6.00 10.12 4.74
C VAL A 45 -7.11 9.33 5.44
N ASN A 46 -7.11 8.01 5.24
CA ASN A 46 -8.00 7.07 5.90
C ASN A 46 -7.20 6.29 6.95
N ASP A 47 -7.60 6.41 8.21
CA ASP A 47 -6.94 5.74 9.33
C ASP A 47 -7.08 4.21 9.26
N GLY A 48 -8.19 3.70 8.75
CA GLY A 48 -8.38 2.27 8.48
C GLY A 48 -7.40 1.75 7.43
N LEU A 49 -7.14 2.52 6.37
CA LEU A 49 -6.09 2.18 5.40
C LEU A 49 -4.71 2.29 6.03
N THR A 50 -4.45 3.30 6.86
CA THR A 50 -3.17 3.44 7.59
C THR A 50 -2.90 2.21 8.46
N ASN A 51 -3.88 1.77 9.25
CA ASN A 51 -3.77 0.59 10.10
C ASN A 51 -3.55 -0.69 9.28
N ARG A 52 -4.25 -0.82 8.15
CA ARG A 52 -4.06 -1.93 7.23
C ARG A 52 -2.64 -1.97 6.66
N ARG A 53 -2.10 -0.83 6.21
CA ARG A 53 -0.72 -0.76 5.69
C ARG A 53 0.30 -1.06 6.76
N ALA A 54 0.09 -0.60 7.99
CA ALA A 54 0.95 -0.96 9.12
C ALA A 54 0.98 -2.47 9.39
N ALA A 55 -0.18 -3.14 9.33
CA ALA A 55 -0.26 -4.60 9.47
C ALA A 55 0.45 -5.34 8.32
N GLU A 56 0.26 -4.89 7.08
CA GLU A 56 0.96 -5.45 5.89
C GLU A 56 2.49 -5.25 5.98
N ILE A 57 2.95 -4.08 6.46
CA ILE A 57 4.37 -3.79 6.70
C ILE A 57 4.95 -4.67 7.80
N ASN A 58 4.21 -4.90 8.89
CA ASN A 58 4.65 -5.77 9.97
C ASN A 58 4.76 -7.23 9.50
N LEU A 59 3.79 -7.70 8.73
CA LEU A 59 3.85 -9.02 8.09
C LEU A 59 5.07 -9.13 7.17
N TRP A 60 5.34 -8.11 6.36
CA TRP A 60 6.50 -8.07 5.45
C TRP A 60 7.86 -8.18 6.17
N LYS A 61 7.96 -7.62 7.38
CA LYS A 61 9.19 -7.66 8.19
C LYS A 61 9.35 -8.94 9.01
N THR A 62 8.34 -9.80 9.02
CA THR A 62 8.39 -11.05 9.76
C THR A 62 9.17 -12.08 8.92
N PRO A 63 10.23 -12.71 9.46
CA PRO A 63 11.06 -13.68 8.75
C PRO A 63 10.33 -14.99 8.41
#